data_AF-A0A1J0VYT3-F1
#
_entry.id   AF-A0A1J0VYT3-F1
#
_cell.length_a   1.000
_cell.length_b   1.000
_cell.length_c   1.000
_cell.angle_alpha   90.00
_cell.angle_beta   90.00
_cell.angle_gamma   90.00
#
_symmetry.space_group_name_H-M   'P 1'
#
loop_
_entity.id
_entity.type
_entity.pdbx_description
1 polymer ?
#
loop_
_entity_poly.entity_id
_entity_poly.type
_entity_poly.pdbx_seq_one_letter_code
_entity_poly.pdbx_strand_id
1 'polypeptide(L)'
;MVHQYSRFRDGFTRAQIAALAALADGPRTAEQIAAGRIEGPITITLRWLVGAGYATPNGPDIPGRGRTRPVYTLTEAGHAAHQRLTNPPPPEPAPEASPDPAPRPQRAPTGRGPLSRAKLESLGRRLRALRVGTGMNGRDFAARMGWTHASVVSRLEHGDSVPTAQHLRAWCRTAGATGVLPDLLEEARALRAHIKAERAAIHRDQGYEMLGDTVMRSRRFWTISTATIAPLYATEDYAAVLARLDADFFGPAPVPRHFAKPYRPRSHHQVRTLITESALYSCIGGPDTMRDQLTHLYDEISSGTEGLAILPYNAILPPFPGNLLILDDAVILDTLTGPHVFASAIDVALYTDHAVRAHAAAATGVDAQTIVHNALGHVAVAERTFAPLAAQTDYGDDARAGPRVVDPHCTD
;
A
#
# COMPACT_ATOMS: atom_id res chain seq x y z
N MET A 1 8.02 -7.12 25.41
CA MET A 1 7.78 -5.67 25.26
C MET A 1 7.41 -5.34 23.81
N VAL A 2 6.38 -5.99 23.25
CA VAL A 2 5.81 -5.68 21.91
C VAL A 2 4.30 -5.98 22.00
N HIS A 3 3.54 -5.06 22.56
CA HIS A 3 2.06 -5.13 22.58
C HIS A 3 1.42 -3.73 22.51
N GLN A 4 2.08 -2.76 21.88
CA GLN A 4 1.52 -1.43 21.67
C GLN A 4 1.66 -1.08 20.20
N TYR A 5 0.60 -1.30 19.42
CA TYR A 5 0.11 -0.45 18.33
C TYR A 5 -1.15 -1.11 17.74
N SER A 6 -2.13 -1.48 18.58
CA SER A 6 -3.50 -1.49 18.09
C SER A 6 -3.91 -0.03 17.96
N ARG A 7 -3.89 0.53 16.74
CA ARG A 7 -4.34 1.91 16.48
C ARG A 7 -5.85 2.07 16.70
N PHE A 8 -6.57 0.96 16.88
CA PHE A 8 -8.01 0.90 17.07
C PHE A 8 -8.38 0.05 18.30
N ARG A 9 -9.36 0.48 19.08
CA ARG A 9 -10.04 -0.33 20.09
C ARG A 9 -11.52 -0.30 19.76
N ASP A 10 -12.15 -1.46 19.54
CA ASP A 10 -13.53 -1.58 19.02
C ASP A 10 -13.83 -0.68 17.81
N GLY A 11 -12.86 -0.55 16.89
CA GLY A 11 -13.00 0.29 15.69
C GLY A 11 -12.77 1.80 15.91
N PHE A 12 -12.48 2.25 17.13
CA PHE A 12 -12.20 3.66 17.44
C PHE A 12 -10.70 3.96 17.51
N THR A 13 -10.27 5.06 16.91
CA THR A 13 -8.92 5.63 17.07
C THR A 13 -8.71 6.20 18.47
N ARG A 14 -7.44 6.37 18.88
CA ARG A 14 -7.11 7.03 20.17
C ARG A 14 -7.72 8.43 20.32
N ALA A 15 -7.80 9.20 19.23
CA ALA A 15 -8.39 10.53 19.24
C ALA A 15 -9.91 10.48 19.47
N GLN A 16 -10.60 9.54 18.81
CA GLN A 16 -12.04 9.32 19.01
C GLN A 16 -12.35 8.81 20.41
N ILE A 17 -11.54 7.89 20.96
CA ILE A 17 -11.69 7.40 22.35
C ILE A 17 -11.54 8.57 23.34
N ALA A 18 -10.53 9.43 23.14
CA ALA A 18 -10.31 10.59 23.99
C ALA A 18 -11.46 11.62 23.89
N ALA A 19 -12.00 11.85 22.69
CA ALA A 19 -13.14 12.74 22.49
C ALA A 19 -14.44 12.19 23.12
N LEU A 20 -14.70 10.89 22.98
CA LEU A 20 -15.82 10.20 23.64
C LEU A 20 -15.71 10.32 25.16
N ALA A 21 -14.51 10.08 25.73
CA ALA A 21 -14.28 10.22 27.16
C ALA A 21 -14.48 11.67 27.64
N ALA A 22 -13.98 12.65 26.90
CA ALA A 22 -14.15 14.06 27.27
C ALA A 22 -15.62 14.52 27.27
N LEU A 23 -16.43 13.98 26.35
CA LEU A 23 -17.86 14.28 26.26
C LEU A 23 -18.75 13.43 27.19
N ALA A 24 -18.24 12.34 27.74
CA ALA A 24 -18.97 11.50 28.69
C ALA A 24 -19.23 12.23 30.03
N ASP A 25 -18.36 13.19 30.39
CA ASP A 25 -18.51 14.02 31.59
C ASP A 25 -19.50 15.19 31.40
N GLY A 26 -20.05 15.37 30.19
CA GLY A 26 -21.02 16.39 29.87
C GLY A 26 -20.69 17.21 28.62
N PRO A 27 -21.57 18.17 28.26
CA PRO A 27 -21.44 18.95 27.02
C PRO A 27 -20.18 19.82 27.00
N ARG A 28 -19.41 19.79 25.89
CA ARG A 28 -18.17 20.58 25.75
C ARG A 28 -17.98 21.16 24.35
N THR A 29 -17.26 22.28 24.24
CA THR A 29 -16.79 22.84 22.96
C THR A 29 -15.50 22.15 22.49
N ALA A 30 -15.17 22.31 21.21
CA ALA A 30 -13.90 21.80 20.66
C ALA A 30 -12.66 22.35 21.39
N GLU A 31 -12.69 23.63 21.79
CA GLU A 31 -11.63 24.26 22.57
C GLU A 31 -11.48 23.66 23.98
N GLN A 32 -12.60 23.39 24.66
CA GLN A 32 -12.60 22.75 25.99
C GLN A 32 -12.04 21.32 25.92
N ILE A 33 -12.28 20.60 24.83
CA ILE A 33 -11.69 19.28 24.57
C ILE A 33 -10.20 19.40 24.18
N ALA A 34 -9.83 20.49 23.50
CA ALA A 34 -8.45 20.78 23.14
C ALA A 34 -7.54 21.04 24.33
N ALA A 35 -8.08 21.62 25.42
CA ALA A 35 -7.35 21.87 26.65
C ALA A 35 -5.98 22.54 26.39
N GLY A 36 -5.96 23.57 25.53
CA GLY A 36 -4.76 24.32 25.15
C GLY A 36 -3.94 23.75 23.98
N ARG A 37 -4.39 22.66 23.34
CA ARG A 37 -3.79 22.09 22.12
C ARG A 37 -4.41 22.69 20.85
N ILE A 38 -3.84 22.37 19.69
CA ILE A 38 -4.37 22.79 18.37
C ILE A 38 -5.81 22.26 18.21
N GLU A 39 -6.77 23.17 17.99
CA GLU A 39 -8.20 22.86 17.90
C GLU A 39 -8.56 22.04 16.63
N GLY A 40 -7.86 22.28 15.51
CA GLY A 40 -8.16 21.70 14.20
C GLY A 40 -8.33 20.17 14.16
N PRO A 41 -7.38 19.37 14.67
CA PRO A 41 -7.51 17.91 14.75
C PRO A 41 -8.73 17.42 15.56
N ILE A 42 -9.15 18.20 16.55
CA ILE A 42 -10.28 17.87 17.43
C ILE A 42 -11.59 18.17 16.73
N THR A 43 -11.66 19.27 15.96
CA THR A 43 -12.80 19.57 15.10
C THR A 43 -13.08 18.45 14.09
N ILE A 44 -12.03 17.85 13.50
CA ILE A 44 -12.16 16.70 12.59
C ILE A 44 -12.77 15.48 13.33
N THR A 45 -12.26 15.20 14.53
CA THR A 45 -12.74 14.09 15.36
C THR A 45 -14.21 14.28 15.77
N LEU A 46 -14.59 15.50 16.16
CA LEU A 46 -15.97 15.84 16.54
C LEU A 46 -16.92 15.78 15.36
N ARG A 47 -16.50 16.25 14.17
CA ARG A 47 -17.30 16.12 12.94
C ARG A 47 -17.56 14.66 12.60
N TRP A 48 -16.56 13.79 12.77
CA TRP A 48 -16.75 12.36 12.60
C TRP A 48 -17.73 11.76 13.61
N LEU A 49 -17.60 12.10 14.91
CA LEU A 49 -18.53 11.62 15.94
C LEU A 49 -19.97 12.05 15.65
N VAL A 50 -20.17 13.26 15.14
CA VAL A 50 -21.48 13.73 14.68
C VAL A 50 -21.97 12.94 13.47
N GLY A 51 -21.14 12.80 12.43
CA GLY A 51 -21.51 12.04 11.22
C GLY A 51 -21.80 10.56 11.46
N ALA A 52 -21.13 9.95 12.46
CA ALA A 52 -21.35 8.57 12.87
C ALA A 52 -22.46 8.41 13.93
N GLY A 53 -23.14 9.49 14.31
CA GLY A 53 -24.26 9.46 15.24
C GLY A 53 -23.89 9.27 16.71
N TYR A 54 -22.61 9.43 17.08
CA TYR A 54 -22.12 9.32 18.46
C TYR A 54 -22.22 10.62 19.27
N ALA A 55 -22.32 11.77 18.61
CA ALA A 55 -22.50 13.08 19.26
C ALA A 55 -23.45 13.98 18.46
N THR A 56 -24.02 14.98 19.10
CA THR A 56 -24.82 16.04 18.46
C THR A 56 -24.25 17.42 18.79
N PRO A 57 -24.19 18.35 17.83
CA PRO A 57 -23.89 19.74 18.11
C PRO A 57 -25.16 20.46 18.57
N ASN A 58 -25.13 21.07 19.75
CA ASN A 58 -26.17 21.95 20.27
C ASN A 58 -25.75 23.41 20.09
N GLY A 59 -26.51 24.15 19.27
CA GLY A 59 -26.31 25.56 18.95
C GLY A 59 -26.65 25.84 17.48
N PRO A 60 -27.29 26.98 17.14
CA PRO A 60 -27.67 27.27 15.76
C PRO A 60 -26.42 27.53 14.90
N ASP A 61 -26.42 27.00 13.68
CA ASP A 61 -25.48 27.38 12.62
C ASP A 61 -26.04 28.66 11.96
N ILE A 62 -25.50 29.83 12.32
CA ILE A 62 -25.92 31.11 11.72
C ILE A 62 -24.75 31.68 10.89
N PRO A 63 -24.92 31.90 9.58
CA PRO A 63 -23.91 32.56 8.77
C PRO A 63 -23.86 34.06 9.12
N GLY A 64 -22.72 34.54 9.61
CA GLY A 64 -22.41 35.97 9.69
C GLY A 64 -22.41 36.56 11.10
N ARG A 65 -21.20 36.90 11.56
CA ARG A 65 -20.86 37.79 12.69
C ARG A 65 -21.44 37.43 14.08
N GLY A 66 -20.69 36.57 14.77
CA GLY A 66 -20.78 36.33 16.22
C GLY A 66 -20.55 34.86 16.53
N ARG A 67 -19.31 34.42 16.77
CA ARG A 67 -18.96 33.00 16.97
C ARG A 67 -19.57 32.46 18.27
N THR A 68 -20.79 31.94 18.23
CA THR A 68 -21.22 30.91 19.20
C THR A 68 -20.54 29.59 18.81
N ARG A 69 -19.62 29.12 19.64
CA ARG A 69 -18.94 27.84 19.42
C ARG A 69 -19.92 26.69 19.67
N PRO A 70 -20.03 25.69 18.77
CA PRO A 70 -20.92 24.57 18.98
C PRO A 70 -20.50 23.79 20.22
N VAL A 71 -21.48 23.45 21.05
CA VAL A 71 -21.32 22.58 22.22
C VAL A 71 -21.73 21.18 21.78
N TYR A 72 -20.85 20.20 21.93
CA TYR A 72 -21.12 18.82 21.56
C TYR A 72 -21.62 18.03 22.76
N THR A 73 -22.62 17.17 22.56
CA THR A 73 -23.16 16.26 23.57
C THR A 73 -23.16 14.84 23.00
N LEU A 74 -22.84 13.82 23.80
CA LEU A 74 -22.96 12.43 23.33
C LEU A 74 -24.42 12.02 23.15
N THR A 75 -24.67 11.21 22.10
CA THR A 75 -25.94 10.49 21.94
C THR A 75 -25.95 9.24 22.83
N GLU A 76 -27.09 8.53 22.87
CA GLU A 76 -27.18 7.22 23.52
C GLU A 76 -26.15 6.21 22.94
N ALA A 77 -26.00 6.20 21.61
CA ALA A 77 -24.98 5.41 20.93
C ALA A 77 -23.55 5.80 21.34
N GLY A 78 -23.30 7.10 21.56
CA GLY A 78 -22.03 7.62 22.07
C GLY A 78 -21.70 7.12 23.48
N HIS A 79 -22.69 7.16 24.38
CA HIS A 79 -22.54 6.63 25.74
C HIS A 79 -22.31 5.11 25.75
N ALA A 80 -23.06 4.35 24.93
CA ALA A 80 -22.87 2.91 24.80
C ALA A 80 -21.50 2.53 24.21
N ALA A 81 -20.99 3.31 23.25
CA ALA A 81 -19.64 3.14 22.73
C ALA A 81 -18.58 3.43 23.80
N HIS A 82 -18.73 4.52 24.56
CA HIS A 82 -17.82 4.84 25.67
C HIS A 82 -17.82 3.74 26.75
N GLN A 83 -18.98 3.21 27.13
CA GLN A 83 -19.09 2.14 28.12
C GLN A 83 -18.40 0.85 27.67
N ARG A 84 -18.57 0.40 26.42
CA ARG A 84 -17.85 -0.77 25.87
C ARG A 84 -16.34 -0.58 25.88
N LEU A 85 -15.89 0.63 25.57
CA LEU A 85 -14.48 1.01 25.59
C LEU A 85 -13.92 1.13 27.02
N THR A 86 -14.75 1.36 28.04
CA THR A 86 -14.27 1.48 29.42
C THR A 86 -14.35 0.12 30.15
N ASN A 87 -15.45 -0.61 29.99
CA ASN A 87 -15.72 -1.92 30.58
C ASN A 87 -16.05 -2.95 29.47
N PRO A 88 -15.05 -3.69 28.95
CA PRO A 88 -15.33 -4.79 28.03
C PRO A 88 -16.11 -5.90 28.76
N PRO A 89 -17.10 -6.55 28.13
CA PRO A 89 -17.83 -7.65 28.76
C PRO A 89 -16.88 -8.81 29.11
N PRO A 90 -17.17 -9.58 30.18
CA PRO A 90 -16.36 -10.73 30.53
C PRO A 90 -16.36 -11.76 29.38
N PRO A 91 -15.25 -12.47 29.16
CA PRO A 91 -15.21 -13.55 28.17
C PRO A 91 -16.25 -14.60 28.53
N GLU A 92 -17.00 -15.09 27.54
CA GLU A 92 -17.95 -16.19 27.73
C GLU A 92 -17.26 -17.38 28.42
N PRO A 93 -17.93 -18.03 29.40
CA PRO A 93 -17.37 -19.19 30.06
C PRO A 93 -17.15 -20.33 29.05
N ALA A 94 -15.97 -20.94 29.12
CA ALA A 94 -15.61 -22.06 28.27
C ALA A 94 -16.56 -23.25 28.49
N PRO A 95 -17.00 -23.96 27.44
CA PRO A 95 -17.79 -25.17 27.59
C PRO A 95 -16.98 -26.25 28.32
N GLU A 96 -17.64 -26.99 29.21
CA GLU A 96 -17.05 -28.06 30.02
C GLU A 96 -16.34 -29.12 29.18
N ALA A 97 -15.22 -29.62 29.70
CA ALA A 97 -14.34 -30.55 29.03
C ALA A 97 -15.01 -31.92 28.79
N SER A 98 -15.28 -32.25 27.53
CA SER A 98 -15.46 -33.64 27.09
C SER A 98 -14.10 -34.36 27.04
N PRO A 99 -14.07 -35.68 27.31
CA PRO A 99 -12.82 -36.44 27.34
C PRO A 99 -12.30 -36.67 25.90
N ASP A 100 -11.06 -36.23 25.72
CA ASP A 100 -10.11 -36.41 24.61
C ASP A 100 -10.54 -35.94 23.20
N PRO A 101 -10.03 -34.79 22.70
CA PRO A 101 -10.34 -34.35 21.36
C PRO A 101 -9.53 -35.12 20.31
N ALA A 102 -10.24 -35.67 19.34
CA ALA A 102 -9.74 -36.11 18.03
C ALA A 102 -8.71 -35.11 17.43
N PRO A 103 -7.79 -35.56 16.55
CA PRO A 103 -6.77 -34.71 15.94
C PRO A 103 -7.38 -33.41 15.40
N ARG A 104 -6.85 -32.27 15.90
CA ARG A 104 -7.40 -30.95 15.61
C ARG A 104 -7.45 -30.73 14.09
N PRO A 105 -8.57 -30.21 13.56
CA PRO A 105 -8.66 -29.88 12.14
C PRO A 105 -7.56 -28.87 11.79
N GLN A 106 -6.89 -29.10 10.66
CA GLN A 106 -5.90 -28.19 10.11
C GLN A 106 -6.54 -26.81 9.97
N ARG A 107 -5.96 -25.80 10.64
CA ARG A 107 -6.42 -24.41 10.51
C ARG A 107 -6.42 -24.00 9.03
N ALA A 108 -7.50 -23.37 8.60
CA ALA A 108 -7.65 -22.74 7.29
C ALA A 108 -6.41 -21.89 6.93
N PRO A 109 -6.01 -21.84 5.64
CA PRO A 109 -4.70 -21.36 5.25
C PRO A 109 -4.55 -19.87 5.62
N THR A 110 -3.57 -19.57 6.47
CA THR A 110 -3.06 -18.22 6.63
C THR A 110 -2.56 -17.76 5.26
N GLY A 111 -3.02 -16.63 4.71
CA GLY A 111 -2.68 -16.12 3.37
C GLY A 111 -1.17 -16.11 3.04
N ARG A 112 -0.65 -17.27 2.65
CA ARG A 112 0.73 -17.62 2.29
C ARG A 112 0.62 -18.65 1.18
N GLY A 113 1.48 -18.54 0.17
CA GLY A 113 1.51 -19.50 -0.92
C GLY A 113 1.98 -20.88 -0.44
N PRO A 114 1.69 -21.95 -1.22
CA PRO A 114 2.09 -23.32 -0.90
C PRO A 114 3.61 -23.48 -0.79
N LEU A 115 4.39 -22.73 -1.56
CA LEU A 115 5.86 -22.76 -1.52
C LEU A 115 6.43 -22.14 -0.23
N SER A 116 5.93 -20.97 0.20
CA SER A 116 6.30 -20.39 1.50
C SER A 116 5.97 -21.29 2.67
N ARG A 117 4.85 -22.01 2.61
CA ARG A 117 4.46 -22.97 3.65
C ARG A 117 5.45 -24.14 3.73
N ALA A 118 5.78 -24.76 2.60
CA ALA A 118 6.76 -25.85 2.55
C ALA A 118 8.15 -25.42 3.08
N LYS A 119 8.61 -24.20 2.74
CA LYS A 119 9.87 -23.65 3.26
C LYS A 119 9.82 -23.37 4.77
N LEU A 120 8.69 -22.88 5.29
CA LEU A 120 8.49 -22.67 6.73
C LEU A 120 8.47 -23.99 7.51
N GLU A 121 7.79 -25.00 6.99
CA GLU A 121 7.77 -26.34 7.57
C GLU A 121 9.18 -26.96 7.55
N SER A 122 9.96 -26.73 6.48
CA SER A 122 11.36 -27.16 6.41
C SER A 122 12.24 -26.51 7.49
N LEU A 123 12.19 -25.18 7.63
CA LEU A 123 12.90 -24.45 8.67
C LEU A 123 12.46 -24.88 10.07
N GLY A 124 11.15 -25.11 10.26
CA GLY A 124 10.59 -25.62 11.51
C GLY A 124 11.10 -27.02 11.87
N ARG A 125 11.21 -27.93 10.89
CA ARG A 125 11.84 -29.25 11.09
C ARG A 125 13.30 -29.14 11.52
N ARG A 126 14.09 -28.22 10.93
CA ARG A 126 15.48 -27.96 11.36
C ARG A 126 15.53 -27.49 12.82
N LEU A 127 14.67 -26.55 13.21
CA LEU A 127 14.59 -26.07 14.60
C LEU A 127 14.19 -27.17 15.58
N ARG A 128 13.25 -28.03 15.19
CA ARG A 128 12.85 -29.20 15.97
C ARG A 128 13.99 -30.18 16.15
N ALA A 129 14.77 -30.46 15.10
CA ALA A 129 15.93 -31.35 15.18
C ALA A 129 16.98 -30.81 16.18
N LEU A 130 17.26 -29.50 16.14
CA LEU A 130 18.16 -28.86 17.11
C LEU A 130 17.65 -29.00 18.55
N ARG A 131 16.35 -28.83 18.80
CA ARG A 131 15.80 -29.03 20.14
C ARG A 131 15.92 -30.49 20.58
N VAL A 132 15.52 -31.43 19.74
CA VAL A 132 15.55 -32.87 20.06
C VAL A 132 16.97 -33.33 20.41
N GLY A 133 17.99 -32.78 19.75
CA GLY A 133 19.40 -33.02 20.08
C GLY A 133 19.82 -32.62 21.51
N THR A 134 19.01 -31.83 22.23
CA THR A 134 19.27 -31.47 23.63
C THR A 134 18.62 -32.40 24.66
N GLY A 135 17.74 -33.30 24.21
CA GLY A 135 16.91 -34.13 25.10
C GLY A 135 15.74 -33.39 25.77
N MET A 136 15.59 -32.08 25.57
CA MET A 136 14.51 -31.29 26.18
C MET A 136 13.19 -31.42 25.41
N ASN A 137 12.09 -31.57 26.14
CA ASN A 137 10.75 -31.41 25.57
C ASN A 137 10.48 -29.92 25.26
N GLY A 138 9.40 -29.63 24.52
CA GLY A 138 9.10 -28.26 24.10
C GLY A 138 8.82 -27.28 25.24
N ARG A 139 8.31 -27.76 26.39
CA ARG A 139 8.05 -26.94 27.57
C ARG A 139 9.35 -26.55 28.28
N ASP A 140 10.23 -27.52 28.49
CA ASP A 140 11.51 -27.30 29.16
C ASP A 140 12.44 -26.42 28.32
N PHE A 141 12.44 -26.64 27.00
CA PHE A 141 13.20 -25.82 26.07
C PHE A 141 12.71 -24.36 26.05
N ALA A 142 11.39 -24.13 26.07
CA ALA A 142 10.82 -22.79 26.19
C ALA A 142 11.18 -22.11 27.52
N ALA A 143 11.09 -22.85 28.63
CA ALA A 143 11.46 -22.35 29.95
C ALA A 143 12.93 -21.94 30.00
N ARG A 144 13.83 -22.75 29.41
CA ARG A 144 15.27 -22.46 29.34
C ARG A 144 15.60 -21.20 28.52
N MET A 145 14.77 -20.85 27.53
CA MET A 145 14.88 -19.60 26.77
C MET A 145 14.21 -18.40 27.46
N GLY A 146 13.58 -18.59 28.62
CA GLY A 146 12.81 -17.56 29.33
C GLY A 146 11.49 -17.21 28.66
N TRP A 147 10.90 -18.14 27.89
CA TRP A 147 9.62 -17.93 27.22
C TRP A 147 8.46 -18.43 28.08
N THR A 148 7.51 -17.54 28.38
CA THR A 148 6.34 -17.83 29.22
C THR A 148 5.37 -18.83 28.57
N HIS A 149 5.40 -18.96 27.23
CA HIS A 149 4.45 -19.79 26.49
C HIS A 149 5.18 -20.83 25.62
N ALA A 150 5.04 -22.10 25.97
CA ALA A 150 5.55 -23.23 25.18
C ALA A 150 4.95 -23.31 23.76
N SER A 151 3.81 -22.64 23.53
CA SER A 151 3.19 -22.53 22.21
C SER A 151 4.03 -21.78 21.17
N VAL A 152 5.03 -21.00 21.59
CA VAL A 152 5.99 -20.36 20.68
C VAL A 152 6.91 -21.40 20.03
N VAL A 153 7.40 -22.38 20.82
CA VAL A 153 8.24 -23.48 20.32
C VAL A 153 7.46 -24.29 19.29
N SER A 154 6.25 -24.72 19.64
CA SER A 154 5.41 -25.51 18.73
C SER A 154 5.12 -24.77 17.41
N ARG A 155 4.73 -23.49 17.45
CA ARG A 155 4.45 -22.72 16.23
C ARG A 155 5.67 -22.56 15.31
N LEU A 156 6.86 -22.42 15.89
CA LEU A 156 8.09 -22.31 15.11
C LEU A 156 8.49 -23.65 14.49
N GLU A 157 8.28 -24.76 15.20
CA GLU A 157 8.57 -26.11 14.70
C GLU A 157 7.60 -26.58 13.60
N HIS A 158 6.34 -26.17 13.67
CA HIS A 158 5.33 -26.51 12.66
C HIS A 158 5.27 -25.52 11.50
N GLY A 159 6.13 -24.49 11.47
CA GLY A 159 6.13 -23.48 10.41
C GLY A 159 4.94 -22.50 10.47
N ASP A 160 4.17 -22.48 11.55
CA ASP A 160 3.04 -21.57 11.72
C ASP A 160 3.49 -20.10 11.83
N SER A 161 4.71 -19.86 12.31
CA SER A 161 5.31 -18.53 12.44
C SER A 161 6.73 -18.46 11.87
N VAL A 162 7.10 -17.30 11.34
CA VAL A 162 8.46 -17.05 10.83
C VAL A 162 9.40 -16.73 12.01
N PRO A 163 10.49 -17.49 12.23
CA PRO A 163 11.41 -17.25 13.35
C PRO A 163 12.11 -15.90 13.27
N THR A 164 12.01 -15.06 14.31
CA THR A 164 12.77 -13.80 14.40
C THR A 164 14.25 -14.06 14.62
N ALA A 165 15.11 -13.09 14.30
CA ALA A 165 16.54 -13.20 14.60
C ALA A 165 16.77 -13.44 16.11
N GLN A 166 15.93 -12.85 16.97
CA GLN A 166 15.97 -13.11 18.41
C GLN A 166 15.56 -14.56 18.75
N HIS A 167 14.53 -15.10 18.09
CA HIS A 167 14.14 -16.50 18.26
C HIS A 167 15.31 -17.42 17.89
N LEU A 168 15.91 -17.23 16.72
CA LEU A 168 17.00 -18.09 16.24
C LEU A 168 18.24 -18.01 17.12
N ARG A 169 18.62 -16.80 17.58
CA ARG A 169 19.74 -16.64 18.52
C ARG A 169 19.48 -17.34 19.86
N ALA A 170 18.26 -17.21 20.41
CA ALA A 170 17.90 -17.91 21.65
C ALA A 170 17.92 -19.42 21.45
N TRP A 171 17.35 -19.90 20.34
CA TRP A 171 17.27 -21.32 19.99
C TRP A 171 18.66 -21.94 19.87
N CYS A 172 19.55 -21.34 19.08
CA CYS A 172 20.91 -21.84 18.87
C CYS A 172 21.73 -21.83 20.16
N ARG A 173 21.60 -20.79 21.00
CA ARG A 173 22.30 -20.74 22.30
C ARG A 173 21.80 -21.84 23.23
N THR A 174 20.48 -22.03 23.35
CA THR A 174 19.91 -23.06 24.22
C THR A 174 20.19 -24.47 23.71
N ALA A 175 20.28 -24.65 22.40
CA ALA A 175 20.64 -25.93 21.79
C ALA A 175 22.15 -26.21 21.72
N GLY A 176 23.00 -25.25 22.10
CA GLY A 176 24.46 -25.39 21.92
C GLY A 176 24.91 -25.41 20.45
N ALA A 177 24.05 -24.97 19.52
CA ALA A 177 24.23 -25.05 18.08
C ALA A 177 24.45 -23.66 17.45
N THR A 178 25.38 -22.87 17.98
CA THR A 178 25.67 -21.51 17.48
C THR A 178 26.31 -21.51 16.11
N GLY A 179 27.01 -22.59 15.71
CA GLY A 179 27.67 -22.71 14.40
C GLY A 179 26.71 -22.64 13.20
N VAL A 180 25.44 -23.04 13.36
CA VAL A 180 24.44 -23.02 12.28
C VAL A 180 23.58 -21.74 12.27
N LEU A 181 23.83 -20.81 13.20
CA LEU A 181 23.06 -19.58 13.33
C LEU A 181 23.11 -18.68 12.07
N PRO A 182 24.27 -18.47 11.41
CA PRO A 182 24.33 -17.65 10.19
C PRO A 182 23.40 -18.18 9.10
N ASP A 183 23.43 -19.49 8.83
CA ASP A 183 22.59 -20.14 7.82
C ASP A 183 21.10 -20.00 8.14
N LEU A 184 20.72 -20.20 9.40
CA LEU A 184 19.33 -20.07 9.83
C LEU A 184 18.83 -18.62 9.73
N LEU A 185 19.69 -17.63 10.01
CA LEU A 185 19.35 -16.22 9.86
C LEU A 185 19.13 -15.85 8.40
N GLU A 186 19.98 -16.34 7.50
CA GLU A 186 19.87 -16.08 6.07
C GLU A 186 18.66 -16.78 5.46
N GLU A 187 18.43 -18.05 5.80
CA GLU A 187 17.22 -18.78 5.39
C GLU A 187 15.95 -18.06 5.88
N ALA A 188 15.91 -17.60 7.14
CA ALA A 188 14.78 -16.86 7.66
C ALA A 188 14.60 -15.47 7.03
N ARG A 189 15.68 -14.81 6.59
CA ARG A 189 15.61 -13.54 5.84
C ARG A 189 15.04 -13.77 4.45
N ALA A 190 15.60 -14.73 3.69
CA ALA A 190 15.13 -15.08 2.36
C ALA A 190 13.64 -15.49 2.38
N LEU A 191 13.25 -16.28 3.38
CA LEU A 191 11.86 -16.71 3.56
C LEU A 191 10.91 -15.54 3.89
N ARG A 192 11.34 -14.56 4.71
CA ARG A 192 10.54 -13.34 4.95
C ARG A 192 10.35 -12.53 3.68
N ALA A 193 11.41 -12.35 2.90
CA ALA A 193 11.34 -11.62 1.63
C ALA A 193 10.39 -12.31 0.66
N HIS A 194 10.48 -13.64 0.55
CA HIS A 194 9.61 -14.45 -0.29
C HIS A 194 8.14 -14.38 0.15
N ILE A 195 7.84 -14.53 1.45
CA ILE A 195 6.48 -14.39 1.98
C ILE A 195 5.92 -12.98 1.72
N LYS A 196 6.76 -11.94 1.84
CA LYS A 196 6.36 -10.56 1.54
C LYS A 196 6.03 -10.40 0.05
N ALA A 197 6.86 -10.96 -0.83
CA ALA A 197 6.63 -10.93 -2.28
C ALA A 197 5.38 -11.72 -2.69
N GLU A 198 5.17 -12.92 -2.16
CA GLU A 198 3.95 -13.72 -2.41
C GLU A 198 2.69 -12.98 -1.95
N ARG A 199 2.72 -12.35 -0.77
CA ARG A 199 1.57 -11.56 -0.29
C ARG A 199 1.29 -10.36 -1.18
N ALA A 200 2.34 -9.66 -1.62
CA ALA A 200 2.19 -8.57 -2.57
C ALA A 200 1.59 -9.06 -3.90
N ALA A 201 2.02 -10.23 -4.39
CA ALA A 201 1.44 -10.84 -5.59
C ALA A 201 -0.04 -11.23 -5.39
N ILE A 202 -0.41 -11.84 -4.26
CA ILE A 202 -1.81 -12.18 -3.96
C ILE A 202 -2.69 -10.92 -3.88
N HIS A 203 -2.22 -9.87 -3.20
CA HIS A 203 -2.95 -8.60 -3.11
C HIS A 203 -3.08 -7.94 -4.48
N ARG A 204 -2.05 -8.05 -5.32
CA ARG A 204 -2.07 -7.61 -6.71
C ARG A 204 -3.13 -8.36 -7.52
N ASP A 205 -3.09 -9.68 -7.53
CA ASP A 205 -4.01 -10.53 -8.30
C ASP A 205 -5.48 -10.28 -7.87
N GLN A 206 -5.75 -10.22 -6.56
CA GLN A 206 -7.09 -9.93 -6.03
C GLN A 206 -7.58 -8.52 -6.39
N GLY A 207 -6.70 -7.52 -6.31
CA GLY A 207 -7.03 -6.14 -6.66
C GLY A 207 -7.44 -6.01 -8.13
N TYR A 208 -6.81 -6.79 -9.01
CA TYR A 208 -7.11 -6.78 -10.43
C TYR A 208 -8.32 -7.64 -10.84
N GLU A 209 -8.64 -8.69 -10.11
CA GLU A 209 -9.88 -9.45 -10.29
C GLU A 209 -11.11 -8.58 -9.95
N MET A 210 -11.06 -7.86 -8.82
CA MET A 210 -12.10 -6.90 -8.44
C MET A 210 -12.19 -5.72 -9.43
N LEU A 211 -11.08 -5.32 -10.04
CA LEU A 211 -11.03 -4.23 -11.02
C LEU A 211 -11.84 -4.55 -12.29
N GLY A 212 -11.81 -5.80 -12.76
CA GLY A 212 -12.44 -6.19 -14.03
C GLY A 212 -13.95 -5.92 -14.06
N ASP A 213 -14.66 -6.32 -12.99
CA ASP A 213 -16.12 -6.16 -12.92
C ASP A 213 -16.55 -4.70 -12.72
N THR A 214 -15.81 -3.94 -11.90
CA THR A 214 -16.09 -2.52 -11.67
C THR A 214 -15.85 -1.71 -12.95
N VAL A 215 -14.69 -1.89 -13.60
CA VAL A 215 -14.33 -1.21 -14.86
C VAL A 215 -15.34 -1.50 -15.97
N MET A 216 -15.93 -2.70 -16.04
CA MET A 216 -16.86 -3.05 -17.12
C MET A 216 -18.25 -2.43 -16.96
N ARG A 217 -18.63 -1.97 -15.77
CA ARG A 217 -19.96 -1.40 -15.46
C ARG A 217 -19.97 0.12 -15.38
N SER A 218 -18.81 0.74 -15.18
CA SER A 218 -18.71 2.20 -15.12
C SER A 218 -18.92 2.85 -16.48
N ARG A 219 -19.44 4.08 -16.47
CA ARG A 219 -19.54 5.01 -17.58
C ARG A 219 -18.45 6.07 -17.51
N ARG A 220 -18.00 6.46 -16.31
CA ARG A 220 -16.88 7.39 -16.12
C ARG A 220 -15.54 6.65 -16.13
N PHE A 221 -14.58 7.14 -16.92
CA PHE A 221 -13.20 6.66 -16.93
C PHE A 221 -12.26 7.85 -16.96
N TRP A 222 -11.89 8.34 -15.78
CA TRP A 222 -10.93 9.43 -15.67
C TRP A 222 -9.58 8.88 -15.24
N THR A 223 -8.61 8.98 -16.14
CA THR A 223 -7.24 8.51 -15.89
C THR A 223 -6.36 9.70 -15.52
N ILE A 224 -5.61 9.58 -14.45
CA ILE A 224 -4.59 10.56 -14.05
C ILE A 224 -3.26 9.84 -14.06
N SER A 225 -2.38 10.21 -14.99
CA SER A 225 -1.07 9.58 -15.14
C SER A 225 0.02 10.54 -14.72
N THR A 226 0.77 10.18 -13.67
CA THR A 226 1.73 11.07 -13.00
C THR A 226 3.19 10.74 -13.31
N ALA A 227 3.45 9.47 -13.66
CA ALA A 227 4.81 8.96 -13.89
C ALA A 227 5.01 8.30 -15.27
N THR A 228 3.92 7.96 -15.96
CA THR A 228 3.94 7.26 -17.25
C THR A 228 2.93 7.90 -18.19
N ILE A 229 3.11 7.76 -19.50
CA ILE A 229 2.04 8.08 -20.45
C ILE A 229 0.86 7.13 -20.22
N ALA A 230 -0.36 7.68 -20.29
CA ALA A 230 -1.58 6.93 -20.08
C ALA A 230 -1.70 5.80 -21.13
N PRO A 231 -2.11 4.57 -20.75
CA PRO A 231 -2.17 3.42 -21.67
C PRO A 231 -3.02 3.64 -22.92
N LEU A 232 -4.03 4.53 -22.85
CA LEU A 232 -4.87 4.88 -24.00
C LEU A 232 -4.11 5.60 -25.12
N TYR A 233 -3.05 6.33 -24.75
CA TYR A 233 -2.22 7.13 -25.66
C TYR A 233 -0.79 6.59 -25.75
N ALA A 234 -0.56 5.37 -25.28
CA ALA A 234 0.72 4.71 -25.39
C ALA A 234 0.88 4.08 -26.78
N THR A 235 2.01 4.32 -27.41
CA THR A 235 2.46 3.58 -28.60
C THR A 235 2.72 2.12 -28.22
N GLU A 236 2.68 1.22 -29.21
CA GLU A 236 2.92 -0.20 -28.98
C GLU A 236 4.33 -0.45 -28.43
N ASP A 237 5.34 0.24 -28.95
CA ASP A 237 6.73 0.11 -28.50
C ASP A 237 6.92 0.60 -27.06
N TYR A 238 6.38 1.78 -26.73
CA TYR A 238 6.41 2.29 -25.35
C TYR A 238 5.72 1.33 -24.38
N ALA A 239 4.53 0.82 -24.74
CA ALA A 239 3.79 -0.14 -23.91
C ALA A 239 4.55 -1.46 -23.74
N ALA A 240 5.20 -1.96 -24.80
CA ALA A 240 5.99 -3.18 -24.76
C ALA A 240 7.25 -3.02 -23.90
N VAL A 241 7.89 -1.85 -23.91
CA VAL A 241 9.01 -1.54 -23.00
C VAL A 241 8.53 -1.51 -21.56
N LEU A 242 7.45 -0.79 -21.27
CA LEU A 242 6.92 -0.69 -19.91
C LEU A 242 6.55 -2.07 -19.34
N ALA A 243 5.90 -2.91 -20.15
CA ALA A 243 5.57 -4.28 -19.78
C ALA A 243 6.81 -5.15 -19.48
N ARG A 244 7.92 -4.96 -20.22
CA ARG A 244 9.19 -5.64 -19.95
C ARG A 244 9.81 -5.18 -18.64
N LEU A 245 9.86 -3.86 -18.39
CA LEU A 245 10.36 -3.30 -17.14
C LEU A 245 9.58 -3.80 -15.93
N ASP A 246 8.25 -3.88 -16.04
CA ASP A 246 7.40 -4.46 -15.01
C ASP A 246 7.67 -5.95 -14.79
N ALA A 247 7.83 -6.73 -15.87
CA ALA A 247 8.14 -8.15 -15.78
C ALA A 247 9.50 -8.42 -15.13
N ASP A 248 10.52 -7.61 -15.46
CA ASP A 248 11.86 -7.70 -14.87
C ASP A 248 11.84 -7.36 -13.38
N PHE A 249 11.04 -6.38 -12.97
CA PHE A 249 10.99 -5.92 -11.58
C PHE A 249 10.07 -6.79 -10.70
N PHE A 250 8.90 -7.19 -11.20
CA PHE A 250 7.89 -7.91 -10.43
C PHE A 250 7.91 -9.44 -10.64
N GLY A 251 8.67 -9.93 -11.62
CA GLY A 251 8.69 -11.33 -12.05
C GLY A 251 7.54 -11.68 -13.00
N PRO A 252 7.47 -12.94 -13.50
CA PRO A 252 6.52 -13.39 -14.54
C PRO A 252 5.05 -13.49 -14.07
N ALA A 253 4.67 -12.81 -12.99
CA ALA A 253 3.28 -12.71 -12.59
C ALA A 253 2.48 -11.99 -13.69
N PRO A 254 1.22 -12.38 -13.93
CA PRO A 254 0.40 -11.74 -14.95
C PRO A 254 0.14 -10.30 -14.49
N VAL A 255 0.90 -9.33 -15.01
CA VAL A 255 0.40 -7.95 -15.10
C VAL A 255 -0.92 -8.09 -15.84
N PRO A 256 -2.06 -7.83 -15.20
CA PRO A 256 -3.31 -8.15 -15.82
C PRO A 256 -3.49 -7.28 -17.05
N ARG A 257 -4.00 -7.97 -18.06
CA ARG A 257 -4.18 -7.58 -19.45
C ARG A 257 -4.84 -6.21 -19.69
N HIS A 258 -5.29 -5.51 -18.67
CA HIS A 258 -5.97 -4.21 -18.78
C HIS A 258 -4.99 -3.03 -18.95
N PHE A 259 -3.73 -3.17 -18.53
CA PHE A 259 -2.67 -2.22 -18.92
C PHE A 259 -1.98 -2.62 -20.23
N ALA A 260 -1.96 -3.92 -20.55
CA ALA A 260 -1.29 -4.47 -21.74
C ALA A 260 -2.16 -4.49 -23.01
N LYS A 261 -3.48 -4.33 -22.89
CA LYS A 261 -4.35 -4.02 -24.03
C LYS A 261 -4.91 -2.63 -23.80
N PRO A 262 -4.75 -1.68 -24.75
CA PRO A 262 -5.36 -0.38 -24.63
C PRO A 262 -6.86 -0.62 -24.44
N TYR A 263 -7.34 -0.31 -23.24
CA TYR A 263 -8.76 -0.26 -22.97
C TYR A 263 -9.34 0.70 -24.02
N ARG A 264 -10.08 0.16 -24.98
CA ARG A 264 -10.79 0.98 -25.98
C ARG A 264 -12.11 1.39 -25.35
N PRO A 265 -12.30 2.69 -25.05
CA PRO A 265 -13.57 3.14 -24.50
C PRO A 265 -14.70 2.82 -25.48
N ARG A 266 -15.84 2.38 -24.95
CA ARG A 266 -17.06 2.24 -25.76
C ARG A 266 -17.69 3.62 -25.94
N SER A 267 -18.54 3.78 -26.95
CA SER A 267 -19.18 5.06 -27.32
C SER A 267 -20.00 5.74 -26.22
N HIS A 268 -20.33 5.04 -25.13
CA HIS A 268 -21.08 5.59 -23.99
C HIS A 268 -20.19 5.97 -22.79
N HIS A 269 -18.87 5.81 -22.90
CA HIS A 269 -17.94 6.13 -21.83
C HIS A 269 -17.53 7.61 -21.86
N GLN A 270 -17.60 8.26 -20.70
CA GLN A 270 -17.04 9.59 -20.47
C GLN A 270 -15.57 9.45 -20.11
N VAL A 271 -14.71 9.47 -21.13
CA VAL A 271 -13.27 9.34 -20.96
C VAL A 271 -12.64 10.70 -20.78
N ARG A 272 -11.85 10.82 -19.72
CA ARG A 272 -10.94 11.95 -19.54
C ARG A 272 -9.59 11.40 -19.15
N THR A 273 -8.54 12.01 -19.68
CA THR A 273 -7.17 11.65 -19.37
C THR A 273 -6.40 12.91 -19.06
N LEU A 274 -5.83 12.92 -17.87
CA LEU A 274 -4.91 13.94 -17.42
C LEU A 274 -3.52 13.31 -17.33
N ILE A 275 -2.57 13.82 -18.11
CA ILE A 275 -1.17 13.43 -18.02
C ILE A 275 -0.42 14.58 -17.36
N THR A 276 0.32 14.33 -16.29
CA THR A 276 1.16 15.38 -15.72
C THR A 276 2.35 15.65 -16.62
N GLU A 277 2.78 16.90 -16.66
CA GLU A 277 3.98 17.29 -17.40
C GLU A 277 5.20 16.46 -16.98
N SER A 278 5.29 16.05 -15.70
CA SER A 278 6.34 15.15 -15.22
C SER A 278 6.42 13.80 -15.93
N ALA A 279 5.29 13.24 -16.35
CA ALA A 279 5.27 11.96 -17.05
C ALA A 279 5.90 12.05 -18.44
N LEU A 280 5.95 13.26 -19.04
CA LEU A 280 6.54 13.49 -20.35
C LEU A 280 8.08 13.43 -20.33
N TYR A 281 8.68 13.60 -19.16
CA TYR A 281 10.13 13.59 -18.96
C TYR A 281 10.66 12.26 -18.39
N SER A 282 9.80 11.26 -18.23
CA SER A 282 10.20 9.90 -17.87
C SER A 282 10.97 9.26 -19.04
N CYS A 283 12.21 8.80 -18.82
CA CYS A 283 13.04 8.18 -19.87
C CYS A 283 12.71 6.68 -20.05
N ILE A 284 11.47 6.36 -20.40
CA ILE A 284 11.02 4.97 -20.58
C ILE A 284 11.40 4.49 -21.98
N GLY A 285 12.24 3.46 -22.04
CA GLY A 285 12.71 2.91 -23.32
C GLY A 285 13.77 3.74 -24.04
N GLY A 286 14.35 4.73 -23.36
CA GLY A 286 15.36 5.61 -23.92
C GLY A 286 14.80 6.69 -24.85
N PRO A 287 15.70 7.50 -25.45
CA PRO A 287 15.29 8.69 -26.18
C PRO A 287 14.47 8.42 -27.44
N ASP A 288 14.82 7.40 -28.23
CA ASP A 288 14.07 7.09 -29.47
C ASP A 288 12.62 6.69 -29.16
N THR A 289 12.42 5.79 -28.19
CA THR A 289 11.08 5.38 -27.74
C THR A 289 10.26 6.59 -27.25
N MET A 290 10.88 7.47 -26.45
CA MET A 290 10.19 8.65 -25.93
C MET A 290 9.91 9.69 -27.01
N ARG A 291 10.77 9.83 -28.02
CA ARG A 291 10.50 10.70 -29.17
C ARG A 291 9.25 10.22 -29.89
N ASP A 292 9.20 8.95 -30.28
CA ASP A 292 8.06 8.41 -31.02
C ASP A 292 6.77 8.50 -30.18
N GLN A 293 6.88 8.21 -28.88
CA GLN A 293 5.77 8.34 -27.94
C GLN A 293 5.25 9.78 -27.80
N LEU A 294 6.14 10.77 -27.65
CA LEU A 294 5.74 12.17 -27.49
C LEU A 294 5.26 12.78 -28.80
N THR A 295 5.80 12.37 -29.96
CA THR A 295 5.29 12.73 -31.28
C THR A 295 3.87 12.19 -31.47
N HIS A 296 3.62 10.92 -31.13
CA HIS A 296 2.27 10.37 -31.16
C HIS A 296 1.30 11.15 -30.25
N LEU A 297 1.73 11.49 -29.03
CA LEU A 297 0.90 12.28 -28.11
C LEU A 297 0.63 13.70 -28.63
N TYR A 298 1.62 14.32 -29.28
CA TYR A 298 1.46 15.62 -29.92
C TYR A 298 0.39 15.56 -31.03
N ASP A 299 0.44 14.53 -31.88
CA ASP A 299 -0.51 14.32 -32.97
C ASP A 299 -1.94 14.08 -32.43
N GLU A 300 -2.09 13.30 -31.35
CA GLU A 300 -3.38 13.08 -30.68
C GLU A 300 -4.00 14.37 -30.13
N ILE A 301 -3.20 15.24 -29.52
CA ILE A 301 -3.68 16.56 -29.09
C ILE A 301 -4.06 17.41 -30.31
N SER A 302 -3.29 17.31 -31.39
CA SER A 302 -3.50 18.05 -32.64
C SER A 302 -4.76 17.65 -33.38
N SER A 303 -5.18 16.39 -33.30
CA SER A 303 -6.46 15.94 -33.85
C SER A 303 -7.68 16.44 -33.07
N GLY A 304 -7.48 17.14 -31.95
CA GLY A 304 -8.56 17.67 -31.12
C GLY A 304 -9.20 16.61 -30.24
N THR A 305 -8.44 15.61 -29.79
CA THR A 305 -8.96 14.52 -28.96
C THR A 305 -9.59 15.06 -27.67
N GLU A 306 -10.91 14.93 -27.56
CA GLU A 306 -11.66 15.42 -26.42
C GLU A 306 -11.30 14.67 -25.13
N GLY A 307 -11.15 15.42 -24.04
CA GLY A 307 -10.87 14.85 -22.72
C GLY A 307 -9.41 14.54 -22.44
N LEU A 308 -8.50 14.70 -23.40
CA LEU A 308 -7.04 14.66 -23.17
C LEU A 308 -6.54 16.05 -22.72
N ALA A 309 -5.82 16.09 -21.59
CA ALA A 309 -5.25 17.32 -21.06
C ALA A 309 -3.88 17.06 -20.40
N ILE A 310 -3.02 18.09 -20.39
CA ILE A 310 -1.70 18.04 -19.75
C ILE A 310 -1.71 18.93 -18.51
N LEU A 311 -1.37 18.40 -17.34
CA LEU A 311 -1.24 19.18 -16.11
C LEU A 311 0.18 19.77 -16.01
N PRO A 312 0.36 21.09 -16.17
CA PRO A 312 1.68 21.71 -16.15
C PRO A 312 2.30 21.75 -14.74
N TYR A 313 3.63 21.85 -14.66
CA TYR A 313 4.37 21.93 -13.40
C TYR A 313 3.99 23.14 -12.51
N ASN A 314 3.51 24.21 -13.13
CA ASN A 314 3.11 25.43 -12.43
C ASN A 314 1.65 25.38 -11.92
N ALA A 315 0.94 24.26 -12.10
CA ALA A 315 -0.39 24.08 -11.54
C ALA A 315 -0.34 24.00 -9.99
N ILE A 316 -1.08 24.90 -9.33
CA ILE A 316 -1.12 24.98 -7.87
C ILE A 316 -2.23 24.05 -7.33
N LEU A 317 -1.88 22.79 -7.09
CA LEU A 317 -2.79 21.77 -6.58
C LEU A 317 -2.09 20.84 -5.58
N PRO A 318 -2.82 20.18 -4.67
CA PRO A 318 -2.27 19.06 -3.92
C PRO A 318 -1.74 17.99 -4.89
N PRO A 319 -0.57 17.38 -4.61
CA PRO A 319 0.02 16.38 -5.49
C PRO A 319 -0.84 15.11 -5.50
N PHE A 320 -0.85 14.43 -6.65
CA PHE A 320 -1.47 13.12 -6.77
C PHE A 320 -0.58 12.05 -6.10
N PRO A 321 -1.18 11.06 -5.40
CA PRO A 321 -0.43 9.99 -4.75
C PRO A 321 0.20 8.98 -5.72
N GLY A 322 -0.19 9.00 -7.00
CA GLY A 322 0.27 8.09 -8.04
C GLY A 322 -0.66 8.11 -9.26
N ASN A 323 -0.53 7.10 -10.12
CA ASN A 323 -1.45 6.89 -11.23
C ASN A 323 -2.83 6.48 -10.69
N LEU A 324 -3.88 7.14 -11.17
CA LEU A 324 -5.26 6.92 -10.71
C LEU A 324 -6.18 6.58 -11.88
N LEU A 325 -7.13 5.69 -11.63
CA LEU A 325 -8.33 5.50 -12.45
C LEU A 325 -9.56 5.79 -11.60
N ILE A 326 -10.29 6.83 -11.95
CA ILE A 326 -11.52 7.26 -11.26
C ILE A 326 -12.72 6.82 -12.09
N LEU A 327 -13.57 6.02 -11.44
CA LEU A 327 -14.79 5.44 -11.98
C LEU A 327 -16.02 6.12 -11.35
N ASP A 328 -17.22 5.60 -11.59
CA ASP A 328 -18.45 6.15 -11.03
C ASP A 328 -18.56 5.92 -9.51
N ASP A 329 -18.20 4.73 -9.07
CA ASP A 329 -18.37 4.21 -7.70
C ASP A 329 -17.05 3.73 -7.07
N ALA A 330 -15.94 3.89 -7.77
CA ALA A 330 -14.62 3.50 -7.28
C ALA A 330 -13.49 4.40 -7.77
N VAL A 331 -12.41 4.42 -7.01
CA VAL A 331 -11.11 5.01 -7.39
C VAL A 331 -10.07 3.94 -7.23
N ILE A 332 -9.24 3.75 -8.25
CA ILE A 332 -8.15 2.81 -8.24
C ILE A 332 -6.85 3.58 -8.25
N LEU A 333 -6.02 3.34 -7.23
CA LEU A 333 -4.66 3.82 -7.14
C LEU A 333 -3.71 2.68 -7.44
N ASP A 334 -2.87 2.85 -8.45
CA ASP A 334 -1.86 1.84 -8.75
C ASP A 334 -0.69 1.92 -7.76
N THR A 335 -0.22 0.77 -7.29
CA THR A 335 0.89 0.68 -6.34
C THR A 335 1.82 -0.49 -6.71
N LEU A 336 3.06 -0.46 -6.21
CA LEU A 336 4.02 -1.56 -6.40
C LEU A 336 3.51 -2.92 -5.87
N THR A 337 2.56 -2.88 -4.92
CA THR A 337 1.92 -4.07 -4.34
C THR A 337 0.62 -4.46 -5.04
N GLY A 338 0.28 -3.79 -6.15
CA GLY A 338 -0.97 -3.93 -6.89
C GLY A 338 -1.96 -2.79 -6.68
N PRO A 339 -3.08 -2.78 -7.42
CA PRO A 339 -4.05 -1.71 -7.36
C PRO A 339 -4.77 -1.71 -6.02
N HIS A 340 -4.92 -0.52 -5.43
CA HIS A 340 -5.77 -0.29 -4.28
C HIS A 340 -7.08 0.33 -4.72
N VAL A 341 -8.21 -0.28 -4.32
CA VAL A 341 -9.56 0.16 -4.71
C VAL A 341 -10.23 0.86 -3.53
N PHE A 342 -10.56 2.14 -3.72
CA PHE A 342 -11.40 2.92 -2.82
C PHE A 342 -12.83 2.95 -3.38
N ALA A 343 -13.79 2.35 -2.68
CA ALA A 343 -15.19 2.26 -3.11
C ALA A 343 -16.16 3.03 -2.21
N SER A 344 -15.66 3.77 -1.21
CA SER A 344 -16.52 4.58 -0.35
C SER A 344 -16.96 5.85 -1.09
N ALA A 345 -18.22 6.26 -0.93
CA ALA A 345 -18.74 7.47 -1.58
C ALA A 345 -17.95 8.74 -1.21
N ILE A 346 -17.41 8.80 0.00
CA ILE A 346 -16.58 9.92 0.47
C ILE A 346 -15.24 9.95 -0.27
N ASP A 347 -14.56 8.80 -0.41
CA ASP A 347 -13.30 8.72 -1.12
C ASP A 347 -13.51 9.05 -2.61
N VAL A 348 -14.52 8.46 -3.24
CA VAL A 348 -14.86 8.73 -4.64
C VAL A 348 -15.15 10.22 -4.87
N ALA A 349 -15.93 10.85 -4.00
CA ALA A 349 -16.22 12.28 -4.09
C ALA A 349 -14.96 13.14 -3.93
N LEU A 350 -14.08 12.81 -2.98
CA LEU A 350 -12.83 13.54 -2.74
C LEU A 350 -11.90 13.48 -3.96
N TYR A 351 -11.63 12.29 -4.50
CA TYR A 351 -10.79 12.14 -5.68
C TYR A 351 -11.43 12.75 -6.94
N THR A 352 -12.76 12.69 -7.05
CA THR A 352 -13.48 13.34 -8.16
C THR A 352 -13.33 14.86 -8.08
N ASP A 353 -13.50 15.49 -6.91
CA ASP A 353 -13.28 16.94 -6.73
C ASP A 353 -11.84 17.34 -7.08
N HIS A 354 -10.86 16.55 -6.63
CA HIS A 354 -9.45 16.78 -6.98
C HIS A 354 -9.20 16.68 -8.48
N ALA A 355 -9.76 15.67 -9.15
CA ALA A 355 -9.65 15.51 -10.61
C ALA A 355 -10.33 16.65 -11.39
N VAL A 356 -11.50 17.13 -10.93
CA VAL A 356 -12.17 18.29 -11.52
C VAL A 356 -11.29 19.53 -11.44
N ARG A 357 -10.70 19.82 -10.27
CA ARG A 357 -9.77 20.96 -10.09
C ARG A 357 -8.54 20.81 -10.96
N ALA A 358 -8.02 19.59 -11.08
CA ALA A 358 -6.85 19.32 -11.91
C ALA A 358 -7.13 19.51 -13.40
N HIS A 359 -8.25 19.03 -13.91
CA HIS A 359 -8.67 19.31 -15.28
C HIS A 359 -8.91 20.80 -15.53
N ALA A 360 -9.43 21.55 -14.55
CA ALA A 360 -9.61 22.99 -14.67
C ALA A 360 -8.29 23.77 -14.72
N ALA A 361 -7.21 23.22 -14.15
CA ALA A 361 -5.86 23.80 -14.19
C ALA A 361 -4.99 23.22 -15.33
N ALA A 362 -5.52 22.29 -16.11
CA ALA A 362 -4.76 21.60 -17.15
C ALA A 362 -4.76 22.39 -18.45
N ALA A 363 -3.66 22.30 -19.19
CA ALA A 363 -3.55 22.79 -20.54
C ALA A 363 -4.26 21.83 -21.51
N THR A 364 -4.88 22.41 -22.54
CA THR A 364 -5.53 21.69 -23.65
C THR A 364 -5.16 22.36 -24.98
N GLY A 365 -5.42 21.67 -26.10
CA GLY A 365 -5.15 22.22 -27.44
C GLY A 365 -3.70 22.71 -27.61
N VAL A 366 -3.54 23.95 -28.07
CA VAL A 366 -2.24 24.55 -28.39
C VAL A 366 -1.32 24.66 -27.17
N ASP A 367 -1.86 24.92 -25.99
CA ASP A 367 -1.05 25.01 -24.76
C ASP A 367 -0.50 23.64 -24.38
N ALA A 368 -1.32 22.58 -24.50
CA ALA A 368 -0.89 21.22 -24.28
C ALA A 368 0.15 20.76 -25.32
N GLN A 369 -0.05 21.10 -26.60
CA GLN A 369 0.93 20.88 -27.67
C GLN A 369 2.27 21.55 -27.34
N THR A 370 2.25 22.77 -26.83
CA THR A 370 3.46 23.51 -26.46
C THR A 370 4.23 22.79 -25.36
N ILE A 371 3.54 22.28 -24.34
CA ILE A 371 4.18 21.50 -23.26
C ILE A 371 4.81 20.21 -23.81
N VAL A 372 4.10 19.46 -24.66
CA VAL A 372 4.63 18.23 -25.28
C VAL A 372 5.81 18.54 -26.20
N HIS A 373 5.75 19.63 -26.95
CA HIS A 373 6.85 20.08 -27.80
C HIS A 373 8.11 20.42 -27.00
N ASN A 374 7.97 21.05 -25.82
CA ASN A 374 9.09 21.32 -24.93
C ASN A 374 9.73 20.03 -24.39
N ALA A 375 8.92 19.01 -24.11
CA ALA A 375 9.41 17.69 -23.72
C ALA A 375 10.17 16.99 -24.85
N LEU A 376 9.69 17.06 -26.10
CA LEU A 376 10.41 16.60 -27.29
C LEU A 376 11.78 17.28 -27.43
N GLY A 377 11.85 18.59 -27.17
CA GLY A 377 13.12 19.33 -27.15
C GLY A 377 14.12 18.79 -26.11
N HIS A 378 13.65 18.34 -24.95
CA HIS A 378 14.49 17.71 -23.92
C HIS A 378 15.05 16.36 -24.35
N VAL A 379 14.25 15.52 -25.01
CA VAL A 379 14.70 14.22 -25.53
C VAL A 379 15.89 14.40 -26.49
N ALA A 380 15.82 15.38 -27.38
CA ALA A 380 16.92 15.70 -28.30
C ALA A 380 18.20 16.17 -27.59
N VAL A 381 18.09 16.82 -26.43
CA VAL A 381 19.26 17.17 -25.59
C VAL A 381 19.85 15.92 -24.93
N ALA A 382 19.00 15.02 -24.42
CA ALA A 382 19.45 13.78 -23.80
C ALA A 382 20.24 12.91 -24.78
N GLU A 383 19.79 12.74 -26.02
CA GLU A 383 20.54 11.99 -27.05
C GLU A 383 21.94 12.53 -27.27
N ARG A 384 22.07 13.86 -27.43
CA ARG A 384 23.38 14.51 -27.63
C ARG A 384 24.31 14.34 -26.43
N THR A 385 23.74 14.27 -25.23
CA THR A 385 24.50 14.20 -23.97
C THR A 385 24.89 12.76 -23.61
N PHE A 386 24.03 11.78 -23.91
CA PHE A 386 24.22 10.38 -23.52
C PHE A 386 24.76 9.46 -24.62
N ALA A 387 24.62 9.80 -25.91
CA ALA A 387 25.22 9.04 -27.01
C ALA A 387 26.76 8.90 -26.90
N PRO A 388 27.53 9.91 -26.42
CA PRO A 388 28.97 9.77 -26.20
C PRO A 388 29.32 8.87 -25.00
N LEU A 389 28.45 8.79 -23.99
CA LEU A 389 28.67 7.98 -22.79
C LEU A 389 28.36 6.50 -23.04
N ALA A 390 27.32 6.19 -23.81
CA ALA A 390 26.98 4.81 -24.19
C ALA A 390 28.07 4.17 -25.07
N ALA A 391 28.73 4.95 -25.93
CA ALA A 391 29.88 4.51 -26.73
C ALA A 391 31.17 4.33 -25.91
N GLN A 392 31.23 4.88 -24.69
CA GLN A 392 32.37 4.73 -23.76
C GLN A 392 32.17 3.64 -22.72
N THR A 393 30.93 3.17 -22.53
CA THR A 393 30.63 2.05 -21.62
C THR A 393 30.56 0.74 -22.37
N ASP A 394 31.72 0.27 -22.84
CA ASP A 394 31.98 -1.17 -22.91
C ASP A 394 32.17 -1.66 -21.46
N TYR A 395 31.07 -1.74 -20.72
CA TYR A 395 31.05 -2.46 -19.44
C TYR A 395 30.72 -3.91 -19.77
N GLY A 396 31.71 -4.59 -20.36
CA GLY A 396 31.65 -6.00 -20.69
C GLY A 396 31.34 -6.84 -19.45
N ASP A 397 30.39 -7.76 -19.60
CA ASP A 397 30.21 -9.07 -18.94
C ASP A 397 30.41 -9.27 -17.40
N ASP A 398 30.80 -8.28 -16.61
CA ASP A 398 31.14 -8.45 -15.19
C ASP A 398 29.95 -8.30 -14.22
N ALA A 399 28.74 -7.99 -14.72
CA ALA A 399 27.54 -7.86 -13.88
C ALA A 399 27.00 -9.20 -13.33
N ARG A 400 27.67 -10.33 -13.60
CA ARG A 400 27.41 -11.62 -12.93
C ARG A 400 28.28 -11.88 -11.69
N ALA A 401 29.23 -11.01 -11.38
CA ALA A 401 29.96 -11.09 -10.12
C ALA A 401 29.16 -10.38 -9.02
N GLY A 402 28.58 -11.15 -8.10
CA GLY A 402 28.03 -10.60 -6.85
C GLY A 402 29.08 -9.76 -6.10
N PRO A 403 28.66 -8.92 -5.13
CA PRO A 403 29.57 -8.00 -4.46
C PRO A 403 30.74 -8.78 -3.83
N ARG A 404 31.98 -8.50 -4.31
CA ARG A 404 33.19 -9.00 -3.68
C ARG A 404 33.25 -8.43 -2.27
N VAL A 405 33.03 -9.30 -1.28
CA VAL A 405 33.33 -9.03 0.12
C VAL A 405 34.84 -8.88 0.22
N VAL A 406 35.31 -7.66 0.42
CA VAL A 406 36.70 -7.41 0.80
C VAL A 406 36.83 -7.84 2.26
N ASP A 407 37.60 -8.90 2.49
CA ASP A 407 37.99 -9.37 3.82
C ASP A 407 38.95 -8.33 4.45
N PRO A 408 38.61 -7.70 5.59
CA PRO A 408 39.49 -6.73 6.24
C PRO A 408 40.69 -7.36 6.98
N HIS A 409 40.98 -8.65 6.80
CA HIS A 409 42.09 -9.35 7.45
C HIS A 409 43.09 -10.05 6.52
N CYS A 410 43.33 -9.52 5.32
CA CYS A 410 44.58 -9.81 4.60
C CYS A 410 45.54 -8.62 4.71
N THR A 411 46.42 -8.69 5.70
CA THR A 411 47.76 -8.13 5.59
C THR A 411 48.56 -8.99 4.62
N ASP A 412 49.04 -8.40 3.53
CA ASP A 412 50.44 -8.44 3.09
C ASP A 412 50.67 -7.38 2.00
#